data_AF-A0A2N1FA71-F1
#
_entry.id   AF-A0A2N1FA71-F1
#
_cell.length_a   1.000
_cell.length_b   1.000
_cell.length_c   1.000
_cell.angle_alpha   90.00
_cell.angle_beta   90.00
_cell.angle_gamma   90.00
#
_symmetry.space_group_name_H-M   'P 1'
#
loop_
_entity.id
_entity.type
_entity.pdbx_description
1 polymer ?
#
loop_
_entity_poly.entity_id
_entity_poly.type
_entity_poly.pdbx_seq_one_letter_code
_entity_poly.pdbx_strand_id
1 'polypeptide(L)' 'MINKSSIITRKWHGIVNAIDADVYLEYLIESGVADYKSVSGILNIEILRRIEGKVCHFHTVTQWKSYEDISAFSG' A
#
# COMPACT_ATOMS: atom_id res chain seq x y z
N MET A 1 -14.38 -4.57 29.06
CA MET A 1 -13.17 -5.01 28.35
C MET A 1 -13.27 -4.52 26.92
N ILE A 2 -12.58 -3.44 26.56
CA ILE A 2 -12.48 -3.04 25.15
C ILE A 2 -11.42 -3.96 24.55
N ASN A 3 -11.84 -4.91 23.71
CA ASN A 3 -10.91 -5.72 22.95
C ASN A 3 -10.29 -4.80 21.88
N LYS A 4 -9.14 -4.20 22.22
CA LYS A 4 -8.42 -3.30 21.32
C LYS A 4 -7.80 -4.17 20.22
N SER A 5 -8.55 -4.39 19.14
CA SER A 5 -7.97 -4.96 17.92
C SER A 5 -6.82 -4.03 17.50
N SER A 6 -5.58 -4.51 17.62
CA SER A 6 -4.39 -3.76 17.24
C SER A 6 -4.22 -3.87 15.72
N ILE A 7 -4.99 -3.10 14.97
CA ILE A 7 -4.78 -2.95 13.53
C ILE A 7 -3.43 -2.29 13.31
N ILE A 8 -2.59 -2.89 12.49
CA ILE A 8 -1.28 -2.33 12.12
C ILE A 8 -1.42 -1.66 10.76
N THR A 9 -1.12 -0.36 10.70
CA THR A 9 -1.10 0.40 9.45
C THR A 9 0.34 0.55 8.96
N ARG A 10 0.63 0.06 7.75
CA ARG A 10 1.92 0.27 7.07
C ARG A 10 1.75 1.32 5.98
N LYS A 11 2.68 2.26 5.93
CA LYS A 11 2.75 3.27 4.88
C LYS A 11 4.08 3.13 4.15
N TRP A 12 4.02 3.05 2.83
CA TRP A 12 5.16 3.23 1.95
C TRP A 12 5.04 4.55 1.20
N HIS A 13 6.17 5.17 0.84
CA HIS A 13 6.20 6.40 0.08
C HIS A 13 7.18 6.27 -1.09
N GLY A 14 6.64 6.38 -2.31
CA GLY A 14 7.39 6.45 -3.55
C GLY A 14 7.24 7.80 -4.22
N ILE A 15 8.22 8.14 -5.05
CA ILE A 15 8.19 9.33 -5.89
C ILE A 15 8.58 8.92 -7.30
N VAL A 16 7.82 9.37 -8.29
CA VAL A 16 8.11 9.21 -9.72
C VAL A 16 8.04 10.57 -10.42
N ASN A 17 8.48 10.67 -11.67
CA ASN A 17 8.22 11.88 -12.45
C ASN A 17 6.71 12.02 -12.67
N ALA A 18 6.21 13.26 -12.71
CA ALA A 18 4.78 13.52 -12.91
C ALA A 18 4.25 12.97 -14.25
N ILE A 19 5.10 12.95 -15.28
CA ILE A 19 4.75 12.39 -16.59
C ILE A 19 4.56 10.88 -16.58
N ASP A 20 5.21 10.18 -15.65
CA ASP A 20 5.16 8.72 -15.52
C ASP A 20 4.07 8.27 -14.52
N ALA A 21 3.32 9.20 -13.93
CA ALA A 21 2.44 8.94 -12.80
C ALA A 21 1.30 7.95 -13.11
N ASP A 22 0.68 8.07 -14.29
CA ASP A 22 -0.45 7.20 -14.64
C ASP A 22 0.02 5.77 -14.96
N VAL A 23 1.12 5.64 -15.72
CA VAL A 23 1.76 4.33 -15.99
C VAL A 23 2.19 3.66 -14.69
N TYR A 24 2.75 4.42 -13.75
CA TYR A 24 3.13 3.88 -12.46
C TYR A 24 1.93 3.46 -11.59
N LEU A 25 0.81 4.19 -11.66
CA LEU A 25 -0.43 3.81 -10.98
C LEU A 25 -0.99 2.49 -11.52
N GLU A 26 -1.01 2.32 -12.85
CA GLU A 26 -1.43 1.08 -13.50
C GLU A 26 -0.57 -0.10 -13.02
N TYR A 27 0.76 0.06 -13.06
CA TYR A 27 1.70 -0.92 -12.53
C TYR A 27 1.43 -1.27 -11.06
N LEU A 28 1.18 -0.28 -10.20
CA LEU A 28 0.87 -0.50 -8.78
C LEU A 28 -0.44 -1.27 -8.55
N ILE A 29 -1.45 -1.04 -9.39
CA ILE A 29 -2.74 -1.73 -9.31
C ILE A 29 -2.58 -3.18 -9.78
N GLU A 30 -1.90 -3.39 -10.91
CA GLU A 30 -1.73 -4.72 -11.50
C GLU A 30 -0.84 -5.64 -10.66
N SER A 31 0.31 -5.13 -10.19
CA SER A 31 1.25 -5.92 -9.38
C SER A 31 0.91 -5.86 -7.89
N GLY A 32 1.05 -4.67 -7.30
CA GLY A 32 1.00 -4.51 -5.85
C GLY A 32 -0.34 -4.88 -5.23
N VAL A 33 -1.46 -4.38 -5.76
CA VAL A 33 -2.79 -4.62 -5.16
C VAL A 33 -3.21 -6.09 -5.28
N ALA A 34 -2.85 -6.77 -6.37
CA ALA A 34 -3.12 -8.19 -6.54
C ALA A 34 -2.36 -9.03 -5.50
N ASP A 35 -1.06 -8.76 -5.33
CA ASP A 35 -0.21 -9.45 -4.35
C ASP A 35 -0.72 -9.25 -2.93
N TYR A 36 -1.08 -8.01 -2.57
CA TYR A 36 -1.63 -7.69 -1.25
C TYR A 36 -2.93 -8.45 -0.96
N LYS A 37 -3.83 -8.58 -1.93
CA LYS A 37 -5.10 -9.31 -1.76
C LYS A 37 -4.91 -10.82 -1.60
N SER A 38 -3.78 -11.36 -2.07
CA SER A 38 -3.50 -12.79 -1.97
C SER A 38 -3.06 -13.22 -0.56
N VAL A 39 -2.68 -12.27 0.31
CA VAL A 39 -2.17 -12.56 1.65
C VAL A 39 -3.29 -12.50 2.69
N SER A 40 -3.37 -13.55 3.51
CA SER A 40 -4.28 -13.59 4.65
C SER A 40 -3.97 -12.46 5.64
N GLY A 41 -5.02 -11.89 6.25
CA GLY A 41 -4.86 -10.90 7.33
C GLY A 41 -4.71 -9.46 6.88
N ILE A 42 -4.68 -9.19 5.57
CA ILE A 42 -4.89 -7.82 5.08
C ILE A 42 -6.35 -7.40 5.29
N LEU A 43 -6.54 -6.15 5.71
CA LEU A 43 -7.84 -5.56 6.02
C LEU A 43 -8.22 -4.46 5.03
N ASN A 44 -7.23 -3.69 4.56
CA ASN A 44 -7.44 -2.59 3.63
C ASN A 44 -6.15 -2.30 2.84
N ILE A 45 -6.31 -1.80 1.62
CA ILE A 45 -5.24 -1.31 0.75
C ILE A 45 -5.73 -0.02 0.09
N GLU A 46 -4.97 1.06 0.26
CA GLU A 46 -5.21 2.34 -0.38
C GLU A 46 -3.95 2.82 -1.10
N ILE A 47 -4.12 3.28 -2.33
CA ILE A 47 -3.08 3.98 -3.09
C ILE A 47 -3.49 5.44 -3.19
N LEU A 48 -2.71 6.31 -2.54
CA LEU A 48 -2.91 7.75 -2.57
C LEU A 48 -1.87 8.36 -3.51
N ARG A 49 -2.27 9.34 -4.33
CA ARG A 49 -1.38 10.04 -5.25
C ARG A 49 -1.48 11.55 -5.12
N ARG A 50 -0.35 12.25 -5.27
CA ARG A 50 -0.29 13.72 -5.30
C ARG A 50 0.82 14.20 -6.25
N ILE A 51 0.45 15.00 -7.24
CA ILE A 51 1.41 15.68 -8.13
C ILE A 51 1.94 16.94 -7.43
N GLU A 52 3.25 17.11 -7.42
CA GLU A 52 3.96 18.29 -6.91
C GLU A 52 5.02 18.74 -7.93
N GLY A 53 4.70 19.75 -8.73
CA GLY A 53 5.58 20.23 -9.79
C GLY A 53 5.90 19.14 -10.82
N LYS A 54 7.17 18.72 -10.88
CA LYS A 54 7.65 17.71 -11.84
C LYS A 54 7.61 16.28 -11.31
N VAL A 55 7.17 16.07 -10.07
CA VAL A 55 7.11 14.75 -9.45
C VAL A 55 5.70 14.38 -9.03
N CYS A 56 5.43 13.09 -8.86
CA CYS A 56 4.22 12.56 -8.26
C CYS A 56 4.60 11.69 -7.07
N HIS A 57 4.00 11.98 -5.91
CA HIS A 57 4.12 11.20 -4.69
C HIS A 57 3.06 10.12 -4.68
N PHE A 58 3.46 8.89 -4.39
CA PHE A 58 2.56 7.76 -4.14
C PHE A 58 2.71 7.28 -2.70
N HIS A 59 1.58 7.07 -2.04
CA HIS A 59 1.53 6.40 -0.75
C HIS A 59 0.70 5.13 -0.85
N THR A 60 1.34 4.00 -0.58
CA THR A 60 0.65 2.72 -0.40
C THR A 60 0.39 2.56 1.10
N VAL A 61 -0.86 2.61 1.49
CA VAL A 61 -1.31 2.46 2.87
C VAL A 61 -2.04 1.13 2.99
N THR A 62 -1.57 0.27 3.89
CA THR A 62 -2.16 -1.06 4.10
C THR A 62 -2.46 -1.26 5.58
N GLN A 63 -3.55 -1.97 5.87
CA GLN A 63 -3.95 -2.32 7.23
C GLN A 63 -3.95 -3.82 7.42
N TRP A 64 -3.42 -4.29 8.56
CA TRP A 64 -3.18 -5.70 8.82
C TRP A 64 -3.67 -6.11 10.19
N LYS A 65 -4.04 -7.38 10.33
CA LYS A 65 -4.44 -7.99 11.61
C LYS A 65 -3.25 -8.24 12.54
N SER A 66 -2.07 -8.54 12.01
CA SER A 66 -0.90 -8.94 12.79
C SER A 66 0.43 -8.66 12.07
N TYR A 67 1.56 -8.72 12.79
CA TYR A 67 2.90 -8.60 12.20
C TYR A 67 3.32 -9.87 11.45
N GLU A 68 2.78 -11.02 11.85
CA GLU A 68 2.98 -12.31 11.21
C GLU A 68 2.41 -12.30 9.79
N ASP A 69 1.20 -11.76 9.61
CA ASP A 69 0.57 -11.58 8.29
C ASP A 69 1.41 -10.66 7.38
N ILE A 70 2.01 -9.60 7.94
CA ILE A 70 2.91 -8.69 7.21
C ILE A 70 4.19 -9.41 6.77
N SER A 71 4.73 -10.27 7.63
CA SER A 71 5.96 -11.02 7.34
C SER A 71 5.73 -12.06 6.24
N ALA A 72 4.55 -12.69 6.21
CA ALA A 72 4.16 -13.63 5.16
C ALA A 72 4.01 -12.98 3.78
N PHE A 73 3.68 -11.67 3.72
CA PHE A 73 3.71 -10.90 2.47
C PHE A 73 5.14 -10.62 1.98
N SER A 74 6.12 -10.55 2.89
CA SER A 74 7.46 -10.00 2.60
C SER A 74 8.51 -11.08 2.24
N GLY A 75 8.07 -12.24 1.74
CA GLY A 75 8.90 -13.36 1.32
C GLY A 75 9.36 -13.28 -0.13
#